data_AF-A0AAU5DIG0-F1
#
_entry.id   AF-A0AAU5DIG0-F1
#
_cell.length_a   1.000
_cell.length_b   1.000
_cell.length_c   1.000
_cell.angle_alpha   90.00
_cell.angle_beta   90.00
_cell.angle_gamma   90.00
#
_symmetry.space_group_name_H-M   'P 1'
#
loop_
_entity.id
_entity.type
_entity.pdbx_description
1 polymer ?
#
loop_
_entity_poly.entity_id
_entity_poly.type
_entity_poly.pdbx_seq_one_letter_code
_entity_poly.pdbx_strand_id
1 'polypeptide(L)'
;MMARQAGLTSGPQGGPATALPQPPPRQTRPAETAPRRGQVLTTKVGLQMPNGMAYDEWERAGRQLADILDSSCWWLGDWMRYGKDHYTDRYQRGIRAVGLSYQTLRNYAWVSRRFDLGRRRPTLSFQHHAELASMPVEEQNLWLDRAEQGQWTTKQLRSAIRAGRQGGRQPLAPADPRRVLEVPGSRFQRWHKAAEQLGVDFEQWVTTTLDSAAASALEDLDAPAEAPAAALPAEARAEAAAEVRPVELRPAEVRPVEPRPVAISA
;
A
#
# COMPACT_ATOMS: atom_id res chain seq x y z
N MET A 1 8.89 -99.26 -11.08
CA MET A 1 10.29 -99.57 -10.68
C MET A 1 10.81 -98.35 -9.94
N MET A 2 10.84 -98.32 -8.60
CA MET A 2 11.84 -98.92 -7.71
C MET A 2 13.26 -98.36 -7.92
N ALA A 3 13.69 -97.45 -7.03
CA ALA A 3 15.01 -97.36 -6.36
C ALA A 3 15.04 -96.01 -5.58
N ARG A 4 14.97 -95.94 -4.24
CA ARG A 4 16.03 -96.17 -3.21
C ARG A 4 17.37 -95.46 -3.52
N GLN A 5 18.17 -94.92 -2.61
CA GLN A 5 18.09 -94.41 -1.23
C GLN A 5 19.53 -93.90 -0.91
N ALA A 6 19.64 -92.98 0.05
CA ALA A 6 20.75 -92.80 1.01
C ALA A 6 22.07 -92.08 0.64
N GLY A 7 22.48 -91.18 1.54
CA GLY A 7 23.86 -90.66 1.67
C GLY A 7 23.97 -89.35 2.46
N LEU A 8 23.90 -89.40 3.79
CA LEU A 8 24.18 -88.31 4.74
C LEU A 8 25.67 -88.26 5.11
N THR A 9 26.27 -87.06 5.22
CA THR A 9 27.42 -86.78 6.11
C THR A 9 27.36 -85.34 6.64
N SER A 10 27.65 -85.17 7.93
CA SER A 10 27.40 -83.97 8.74
C SER A 10 28.66 -83.15 9.09
N GLY A 11 28.55 -81.82 9.07
CA GLY A 11 29.22 -80.81 9.94
C GLY A 11 30.71 -80.43 9.68
N PRO A 12 31.24 -79.30 10.25
CA PRO A 12 30.65 -78.37 11.21
C PRO A 12 30.82 -76.85 10.88
N GLN A 13 30.42 -76.05 11.87
CA GLN A 13 30.25 -74.59 11.94
C GLN A 13 31.47 -73.72 11.60
N GLY A 14 31.18 -72.55 11.02
CA GLY A 14 31.96 -71.33 11.13
C GLY A 14 31.05 -70.13 10.92
N GLY A 15 30.73 -69.38 11.99
CA GLY A 15 30.35 -67.96 11.85
C GLY A 15 31.57 -67.17 11.35
N PRO A 16 31.43 -65.95 10.79
CA PRO A 16 31.00 -64.81 11.61
C PRO A 16 30.29 -63.67 10.85
N ALA A 17 30.09 -62.56 11.59
CA ALA A 17 29.93 -61.18 11.13
C ALA A 17 28.50 -60.70 10.81
N THR A 18 27.80 -60.32 11.89
CA THR A 18 26.79 -59.27 11.89
C THR A 18 27.27 -58.05 11.09
N ALA A 19 26.66 -57.82 9.93
CA ALA A 19 26.90 -56.63 9.12
C ALA A 19 26.35 -55.39 9.85
N LEU A 20 27.20 -54.37 10.02
CA LEU A 20 26.79 -53.04 10.50
C LEU A 20 25.74 -52.43 9.54
N PRO A 21 24.75 -51.68 10.06
CA PRO A 21 23.75 -51.02 9.22
C PRO A 21 24.40 -49.93 8.35
N GLN A 22 24.19 -50.03 7.04
CA GLN A 22 24.61 -49.03 6.06
C GLN A 22 23.94 -47.68 6.36
N PRO A 23 24.66 -46.53 6.31
CA PRO A 23 24.04 -45.21 6.43
C PRO A 23 23.09 -44.97 5.23
N PRO A 24 21.99 -44.23 5.43
CA PRO A 24 21.02 -43.99 4.37
C PRO A 24 21.65 -43.25 3.19
N PRO A 25 21.16 -43.45 1.96
CA PRO A 25 21.69 -42.78 0.78
C PRO A 25 21.58 -41.27 0.98
N ARG A 26 22.70 -40.56 0.77
CA ARG A 26 22.72 -39.09 0.74
C ARG A 26 21.67 -38.62 -0.25
N GLN A 27 20.63 -37.94 0.27
CA GLN A 27 19.72 -37.18 -0.57
C GLN A 27 20.57 -36.18 -1.36
N THR A 28 20.65 -36.37 -2.67
CA THR A 28 21.18 -35.38 -3.59
C THR A 28 20.32 -34.14 -3.41
N ARG A 29 20.90 -33.09 -2.80
CA ARG A 29 20.37 -31.73 -2.90
C ARG A 29 20.03 -31.47 -4.37
N PRO A 30 18.87 -30.87 -4.71
CA PRO A 30 18.66 -30.41 -6.06
C PRO A 30 19.84 -29.52 -6.40
N ALA A 31 20.52 -29.84 -7.51
CA ALA A 31 21.69 -29.12 -7.97
C ALA A 31 21.37 -27.63 -7.91
N GLU A 32 22.10 -26.88 -7.08
CA GLU A 32 22.19 -25.44 -7.24
C GLU A 32 22.50 -25.23 -8.72
N THR A 33 21.56 -24.60 -9.41
CA THR A 33 21.71 -24.22 -10.80
C THR A 33 22.90 -23.28 -10.85
N ALA A 34 24.10 -23.83 -11.02
CA ALA A 34 25.30 -23.04 -11.21
C ALA A 34 24.98 -22.07 -12.36
N PRO A 35 25.16 -20.75 -12.17
CA PRO A 35 24.83 -19.79 -13.21
C PRO A 35 25.57 -20.23 -14.47
N ARG A 36 24.82 -20.45 -15.56
CA ARG A 36 25.42 -20.69 -16.88
C ARG A 36 26.42 -19.56 -17.07
N ARG A 37 27.71 -19.90 -17.25
CA ARG A 37 28.82 -18.93 -17.35
C ARG A 37 28.39 -17.80 -18.30
N GLY A 38 28.14 -16.60 -17.75
CA GLY A 38 27.72 -15.42 -18.50
C GLY A 38 26.33 -14.85 -18.21
N GLN A 39 25.50 -15.46 -17.35
CA GLN A 39 24.16 -14.92 -17.06
C GLN A 39 24.08 -14.20 -15.71
N VAL A 40 23.41 -13.04 -15.70
CA VAL A 40 22.96 -12.36 -14.48
C VAL A 40 21.92 -13.23 -13.79
N LEU A 41 22.14 -13.55 -12.52
CA LEU A 41 21.19 -14.34 -11.74
C LEU A 41 20.52 -13.47 -10.67
N THR A 42 19.21 -13.31 -10.79
CA THR A 42 18.36 -12.67 -9.77
C THR A 42 17.96 -13.70 -8.71
N THR A 43 18.27 -13.41 -7.45
CA THR A 43 17.81 -14.18 -6.29
C THR A 43 16.85 -13.33 -5.47
N LYS A 44 16.18 -13.94 -4.47
CA LYS A 44 15.30 -13.18 -3.55
C LYS A 44 16.00 -12.04 -2.82
N VAL A 45 17.31 -12.15 -2.57
CA VAL A 45 18.07 -11.24 -1.69
C VAL A 45 19.19 -10.47 -2.41
N GLY A 46 19.36 -10.66 -3.72
CA GLY A 46 20.43 -9.99 -4.44
C GLY A 46 20.60 -10.43 -5.89
N LEU A 47 21.46 -9.71 -6.58
CA LEU A 47 21.83 -9.92 -7.97
C LEU A 47 23.26 -10.48 -8.02
N GLN A 48 23.45 -11.65 -8.63
CA GLN A 48 24.77 -12.22 -8.86
C GLN A 48 25.23 -11.91 -10.28
N MET A 49 26.35 -11.20 -10.39
CA MET A 49 26.96 -10.80 -11.66
C MET A 49 28.15 -11.70 -11.99
N PRO A 50 28.25 -12.23 -13.23
CA PRO A 50 29.45 -12.92 -13.69
C PRO A 50 30.70 -12.05 -13.62
N ASN A 51 31.83 -12.66 -13.26
CA ASN A 51 33.14 -12.00 -13.33
C ASN A 51 33.49 -11.70 -14.80
N GLY A 52 34.00 -10.49 -15.06
CA GLY A 52 34.41 -10.08 -16.41
C GLY A 52 33.28 -9.73 -17.37
N MET A 53 32.08 -9.43 -16.84
CA MET A 53 30.94 -8.96 -17.63
C MET A 53 31.28 -7.70 -18.44
N ALA A 54 30.84 -7.66 -19.70
CA ALA A 54 30.99 -6.48 -20.55
C ALA A 54 30.04 -5.35 -20.11
N TYR A 55 30.43 -4.10 -20.34
CA TYR A 55 29.62 -2.93 -19.96
C TYR A 55 28.20 -2.97 -20.55
N ASP A 56 28.06 -3.30 -21.83
CA ASP A 56 26.75 -3.34 -22.50
C ASP A 56 25.82 -4.42 -21.91
N GLU A 57 26.39 -5.52 -21.41
CA GLU A 57 25.63 -6.57 -20.72
C GLU A 57 25.18 -6.12 -19.33
N TRP A 58 26.08 -5.45 -18.61
CA TRP A 58 25.77 -4.84 -17.32
C TRP A 58 24.67 -3.78 -17.45
N GLU A 59 24.77 -2.92 -18.46
CA GLU A 59 23.79 -1.87 -18.74
C GLU A 59 22.44 -2.47 -19.10
N ARG A 60 22.41 -3.48 -19.98
CA ARG A 60 21.17 -4.18 -20.36
C ARG A 60 20.50 -4.83 -19.15
N ALA A 61 21.27 -5.45 -18.27
CA ALA A 61 20.74 -6.03 -17.05
C ALA A 61 20.13 -4.96 -16.13
N GLY A 62 20.79 -3.81 -16.00
CA GLY A 62 20.25 -2.66 -15.27
C GLY A 62 18.91 -2.17 -15.84
N ARG A 63 18.79 -2.04 -17.16
CA ARG A 63 17.53 -1.66 -17.83
C ARG A 63 16.42 -2.68 -17.58
N GLN A 64 16.71 -3.97 -17.73
CA GLN A 64 15.74 -5.04 -17.45
C GLN A 64 15.22 -5.02 -16.01
N LEU A 65 16.10 -4.77 -15.03
CA LEU A 65 15.69 -4.64 -13.63
C LEU A 65 14.79 -3.43 -13.41
N ALA A 66 15.09 -2.30 -14.04
CA ALA A 66 14.24 -1.11 -13.99
C ALA A 66 12.87 -1.37 -14.62
N ASP A 67 12.81 -2.07 -15.76
CA ASP A 67 11.57 -2.43 -16.44
C ASP A 67 10.70 -3.36 -15.59
N ILE A 68 11.31 -4.34 -14.92
CA ILE A 68 10.60 -5.24 -13.98
C ILE A 68 10.04 -4.43 -12.81
N LEU A 69 10.84 -3.54 -12.23
CA LEU A 69 10.40 -2.69 -11.12
C LEU A 69 9.21 -1.82 -11.55
N ASP A 70 9.30 -1.16 -12.71
CA ASP A 70 8.25 -0.30 -13.23
C ASP A 70 6.98 -1.10 -13.57
N SER A 71 7.14 -2.25 -14.22
CA SER A 71 6.04 -3.18 -14.54
C SER A 71 5.35 -3.70 -13.27
N SER A 72 6.11 -3.95 -12.20
CA SER A 72 5.55 -4.43 -10.93
C SER A 72 4.54 -3.46 -10.31
N CYS A 73 4.74 -2.14 -10.50
CA CYS A 73 3.78 -1.13 -10.07
C CYS A 73 2.42 -1.31 -10.76
N TRP A 74 2.43 -1.57 -12.07
CA TRP A 74 1.22 -1.88 -12.84
C TRP A 74 0.56 -3.18 -12.38
N TRP A 75 1.33 -4.27 -12.25
CA TRP A 75 0.80 -5.58 -11.84
C TRP A 75 0.15 -5.52 -10.47
N LEU A 76 0.78 -4.83 -9.51
CA LEU A 76 0.22 -4.64 -8.16
C LEU A 76 -1.04 -3.76 -8.20
N GLY A 77 -1.07 -2.74 -9.05
CA GLY A 77 -2.25 -1.91 -9.23
C GLY A 77 -3.43 -2.66 -9.84
N ASP A 78 -3.19 -3.48 -10.86
CA ASP A 78 -4.20 -4.34 -11.50
C ASP A 78 -4.71 -5.40 -10.54
N TRP A 79 -3.82 -6.03 -9.77
CA TRP A 79 -4.17 -6.98 -8.72
C TRP A 79 -5.07 -6.35 -7.65
N MET A 80 -4.74 -5.13 -7.19
CA MET A 80 -5.57 -4.40 -6.23
C MET A 80 -6.92 -3.97 -6.82
N ARG A 81 -6.96 -3.63 -8.12
CA ARG A 81 -8.21 -3.32 -8.84
C ARG A 81 -9.12 -4.54 -8.92
N TYR A 82 -8.57 -5.70 -9.31
CA TYR A 82 -9.32 -6.95 -9.33
C TYR A 82 -9.92 -7.29 -7.96
N GLY A 83 -9.15 -7.09 -6.89
CA GLY A 83 -9.61 -7.34 -5.53
C GLY A 83 -10.79 -6.47 -5.09
N LYS A 84 -11.04 -5.31 -5.73
CA LYS A 84 -12.15 -4.41 -5.38
C LYS A 84 -13.51 -5.10 -5.47
N ASP A 85 -13.72 -5.87 -6.53
CA ASP A 85 -15.03 -6.46 -6.83
C ASP A 85 -15.23 -7.81 -6.15
N HIS A 86 -14.17 -8.37 -5.54
CA HIS A 86 -14.15 -9.73 -4.98
C HIS A 86 -13.92 -9.77 -3.47
N TYR A 87 -13.28 -8.73 -2.89
CA TYR A 87 -12.86 -8.73 -1.48
C TYR A 87 -13.06 -7.36 -0.83
N THR A 88 -13.91 -7.31 0.18
CA THR A 88 -14.17 -6.10 0.98
C THR A 88 -12.94 -5.67 1.80
N ASP A 89 -12.17 -6.63 2.33
CA ASP A 89 -10.97 -6.42 3.14
C ASP A 89 -9.64 -6.44 2.34
N ARG A 90 -9.71 -6.20 1.02
CA ARG A 90 -8.58 -6.35 0.09
C ARG A 90 -7.32 -5.60 0.49
N TYR A 91 -7.44 -4.42 1.11
CA TYR A 91 -6.27 -3.64 1.50
C TYR A 91 -5.58 -4.27 2.72
N GLN A 92 -6.33 -4.68 3.73
CA GLN A 92 -5.75 -5.38 4.89
C GLN A 92 -5.09 -6.70 4.46
N ARG A 93 -5.72 -7.47 3.58
CA ARG A 93 -5.14 -8.71 3.03
C ARG A 93 -3.95 -8.43 2.12
N GLY A 94 -4.06 -7.40 1.29
CA GLY A 94 -3.02 -7.00 0.34
C GLY A 94 -1.74 -6.57 1.04
N ILE A 95 -1.85 -5.70 2.05
CA ILE A 95 -0.73 -5.27 2.89
C ILE A 95 -0.05 -6.48 3.54
N ARG A 96 -0.84 -7.42 4.10
CA ARG A 96 -0.28 -8.65 4.68
C ARG A 96 0.42 -9.55 3.65
N ALA A 97 -0.09 -9.61 2.41
CA ALA A 97 0.43 -10.49 1.38
C ALA A 97 1.72 -9.96 0.73
N VAL A 98 1.81 -8.66 0.45
CA VAL A 98 2.96 -8.07 -0.28
C VAL A 98 3.86 -7.17 0.57
N GLY A 99 3.46 -6.85 1.80
CA GLY A 99 4.26 -6.04 2.73
C GLY A 99 4.40 -4.56 2.37
N LEU A 100 3.63 -4.07 1.40
CA LEU A 100 3.63 -2.67 0.99
C LEU A 100 2.63 -1.85 1.81
N SER A 101 2.93 -0.55 1.96
CA SER A 101 2.03 0.36 2.66
C SER A 101 0.69 0.50 1.95
N TYR A 102 -0.36 0.82 2.72
CA TYR A 102 -1.68 1.16 2.17
C TYR A 102 -1.59 2.24 1.08
N GLN A 103 -0.85 3.32 1.36
CA GLN A 103 -0.75 4.47 0.46
C GLN A 103 -0.13 4.07 -0.89
N THR A 104 0.89 3.21 -0.87
CA THR A 104 1.54 2.69 -2.08
C THR A 104 0.56 1.86 -2.91
N LEU A 105 -0.14 0.89 -2.28
CA LEU A 105 -1.11 0.04 -2.98
C LEU A 105 -2.28 0.84 -3.54
N ARG A 106 -2.79 1.81 -2.77
CA ARG A 106 -3.85 2.71 -3.21
C ARG A 106 -3.40 3.55 -4.40
N ASN A 107 -2.18 4.09 -4.37
CA ASN A 107 -1.62 4.86 -5.49
C ASN A 107 -1.51 3.99 -6.75
N TYR A 108 -0.96 2.78 -6.64
CA TYR A 108 -0.84 1.86 -7.77
C TYR A 108 -2.19 1.49 -8.38
N ALA A 109 -3.18 1.18 -7.53
CA ALA A 109 -4.54 0.90 -7.96
C ALA A 109 -5.19 2.11 -8.65
N TRP A 110 -4.99 3.31 -8.10
CA TRP A 110 -5.55 4.54 -8.65
C TRP A 110 -4.99 4.87 -10.04
N VAL A 111 -3.67 4.82 -10.22
CA VAL A 111 -3.04 5.06 -11.54
C VAL A 111 -3.46 3.97 -12.54
N SER A 112 -3.47 2.69 -12.13
CA SER A 112 -3.89 1.57 -12.98
C SER A 112 -5.35 1.66 -13.40
N ARG A 113 -6.21 2.28 -12.57
CA ARG A 113 -7.60 2.60 -12.93
C ARG A 113 -7.71 3.77 -13.92
N ARG A 114 -6.80 4.75 -13.86
CA ARG A 114 -6.80 5.91 -14.76
C ARG A 114 -6.25 5.57 -16.15
N PHE A 115 -5.38 4.57 -16.23
CA PHE A 115 -4.79 4.08 -17.48
C PHE A 115 -5.09 2.59 -17.65
N ASP A 116 -6.19 2.27 -18.34
CA ASP A 116 -6.46 0.90 -18.78
C ASP A 116 -5.33 0.40 -19.70
N LEU A 117 -5.18 -0.92 -19.84
CA LEU A 117 -4.03 -1.55 -20.51
C LEU A 117 -3.67 -0.93 -21.88
N GLY A 118 -4.67 -0.62 -22.71
CA GLY A 118 -4.45 -0.02 -24.04
C GLY A 118 -3.96 1.43 -24.04
N ARG A 119 -4.05 2.14 -22.91
CA ARG A 119 -3.58 3.53 -22.76
C ARG A 119 -2.18 3.63 -22.13
N ARG A 120 -1.60 2.52 -21.67
CA ARG A 120 -0.27 2.51 -21.06
C ARG A 120 0.79 2.56 -22.16
N ARG A 121 1.65 3.57 -22.13
CA ARG A 121 2.74 3.73 -23.11
C ARG A 121 3.96 2.94 -22.64
N PRO A 122 4.41 1.88 -23.34
CA PRO A 122 5.53 1.04 -22.88
C PRO A 122 6.88 1.77 -22.86
N THR A 123 6.99 2.87 -23.59
CA THR A 123 8.16 3.76 -23.63
C THR A 123 8.22 4.70 -22.41
N LEU A 124 7.13 4.80 -21.63
CA LEU A 124 7.02 5.71 -20.49
C LEU A 124 6.80 4.94 -19.19
N SER A 125 7.56 5.30 -18.17
CA SER A 125 7.46 4.66 -16.86
C SER A 125 6.09 4.88 -16.18
N PHE A 126 5.76 4.01 -15.23
CA PHE A 126 4.62 4.15 -14.33
C PHE A 126 4.55 5.54 -13.70
N GLN A 127 5.71 6.11 -13.33
CA GLN A 127 5.74 7.44 -12.72
C GLN A 127 5.28 8.55 -13.68
N HIS A 128 5.57 8.48 -14.99
CA HIS A 128 5.03 9.45 -15.95
C HIS A 128 3.50 9.46 -15.91
N HIS A 129 2.91 8.26 -15.89
CA HIS A 129 1.47 8.09 -15.79
C HIS A 129 0.94 8.61 -14.44
N ALA A 130 1.65 8.36 -13.34
CA ALA A 130 1.27 8.84 -12.02
C ALA A 130 1.19 10.37 -11.93
N GLU A 131 2.12 11.11 -12.55
CA GLU A 131 2.09 12.59 -12.59
C GLU A 131 0.84 13.12 -13.31
N LEU A 132 0.33 12.37 -14.29
CA LEU A 132 -0.77 12.77 -15.16
C LEU A 132 -2.13 12.23 -14.70
N ALA A 133 -2.15 11.23 -13.83
CA ALA A 133 -3.37 10.51 -13.44
C ALA A 133 -4.51 11.40 -12.90
N SER A 134 -4.19 12.57 -12.34
CA SER A 134 -5.16 13.54 -11.83
C SER A 134 -5.77 14.46 -12.89
N MET A 135 -5.19 14.52 -14.09
CA MET A 135 -5.63 15.36 -15.21
C MET A 135 -6.80 14.73 -15.98
N PRO A 136 -7.56 15.52 -16.77
CA PRO A 136 -8.50 15.00 -17.75
C PRO A 136 -7.84 14.09 -18.79
N VAL A 137 -8.60 13.17 -19.38
CA VAL A 137 -8.10 12.16 -20.35
C VAL A 137 -7.40 12.81 -21.55
N GLU A 138 -7.94 13.91 -22.07
CA GLU A 138 -7.33 14.62 -23.21
C GLU A 138 -5.98 15.24 -22.86
N GLU A 139 -5.87 15.87 -21.69
CA GLU A 139 -4.59 16.40 -21.20
C GLU A 139 -3.58 15.29 -20.94
N GLN A 140 -4.02 14.15 -20.38
CA GLN A 140 -3.15 12.98 -20.20
C GLN A 140 -2.55 12.54 -21.54
N ASN A 141 -3.39 12.35 -22.56
CA ASN A 141 -2.93 11.90 -23.89
C ASN A 141 -1.94 12.90 -24.50
N LEU A 142 -2.27 14.21 -24.46
CA LEU A 142 -1.40 15.27 -24.95
C LEU A 142 -0.01 15.23 -24.29
N TRP A 143 0.04 15.09 -22.97
CA TRP A 143 1.30 15.09 -22.24
C TRP A 143 2.08 13.77 -22.41
N LEU A 144 1.39 12.64 -22.53
CA LEU A 144 2.02 11.35 -22.85
C LEU A 144 2.66 11.39 -24.23
N ASP A 145 1.95 11.89 -25.25
CA ASP A 145 2.46 11.96 -26.61
C ASP A 145 3.69 12.88 -26.69
N ARG A 146 3.66 14.04 -26.00
CA ARG A 146 4.83 14.93 -25.89
C ARG A 146 6.00 14.29 -25.18
N ALA A 147 5.74 13.59 -24.07
CA ALA A 147 6.80 12.92 -23.32
C ALA A 147 7.44 11.80 -24.14
N GLU A 148 6.65 11.03 -24.89
CA GLU A 148 7.13 9.97 -25.77
C GLU A 148 7.93 10.55 -26.95
N GLN A 149 7.41 11.56 -27.65
CA GLN A 149 8.11 12.20 -28.77
C GLN A 149 9.42 12.87 -28.34
N GLY A 150 9.40 13.53 -27.17
CA GLY A 150 10.56 14.22 -26.62
C GLY A 150 11.52 13.32 -25.84
N GLN A 151 11.18 12.03 -25.65
CA GLN A 151 11.91 11.10 -24.77
C GLN A 151 12.17 11.73 -23.39
N TRP A 152 11.15 12.38 -22.83
CA TRP A 152 11.28 13.11 -21.59
C TRP A 152 11.43 12.18 -20.40
N THR A 153 12.30 12.58 -19.47
CA THR A 153 12.30 12.07 -18.10
C THR A 153 11.08 12.61 -17.36
N THR A 154 10.69 11.94 -16.26
CA THR A 154 9.58 12.40 -15.42
C THR A 154 9.82 13.81 -14.87
N LYS A 155 11.09 14.16 -14.61
CA LYS A 155 11.47 15.52 -14.17
C LYS A 155 11.20 16.57 -15.25
N GLN A 156 11.55 16.28 -16.51
CA GLN A 156 11.25 17.16 -17.64
C GLN A 156 9.74 17.30 -17.84
N LEU A 157 8.98 16.20 -17.76
CA LEU A 157 7.52 16.23 -17.81
C LEU A 157 6.94 17.14 -16.71
N ARG A 158 7.35 16.98 -15.44
CA ARG A 158 6.91 17.86 -14.34
C ARG A 158 7.23 19.32 -14.61
N SER A 159 8.42 19.61 -15.13
CA SER A 159 8.83 20.98 -15.47
C SER A 159 7.96 21.57 -16.57
N ALA A 160 7.67 20.82 -17.62
CA ALA A 160 6.85 21.25 -18.73
C ALA A 160 5.39 21.50 -18.31
N ILE A 161 4.81 20.63 -17.48
CA ILE A 161 3.46 20.82 -16.92
C ILE A 161 3.39 22.13 -16.11
N ARG A 162 4.40 22.39 -15.28
CA ARG A 162 4.45 23.62 -14.47
C ARG A 162 4.57 24.87 -15.35
N ALA A 163 5.41 24.83 -16.37
CA ALA A 163 5.56 25.94 -17.33
C ALA A 163 4.25 26.20 -18.09
N GLY A 164 3.56 25.15 -18.55
CA GLY A 164 2.28 25.26 -19.25
C GLY A 164 1.17 25.89 -18.40
N ARG A 165 1.13 25.60 -17.09
CA ARG A 165 0.18 26.23 -16.15
C ARG A 165 0.49 27.70 -15.87
N GLN A 166 1.75 28.10 -15.93
CA GLN A 166 2.17 29.49 -15.72
C GLN A 166 1.96 30.34 -16.98
N GLY A 167 2.18 29.78 -18.17
CA GLY A 167 1.92 30.44 -19.46
C GLY A 167 0.42 30.51 -19.84
N GLY A 168 -0.41 29.64 -19.28
CA GLY A 168 -1.87 29.59 -19.51
C GLY A 168 -2.70 30.40 -18.52
N ARG A 169 -2.10 31.24 -17.66
CA ARG A 169 -2.83 32.07 -16.69
C ARG A 169 -3.45 33.30 -17.38
N GLN A 170 -4.38 33.05 -18.29
CA GLN A 170 -5.44 33.99 -18.64
C GLN A 170 -6.68 33.63 -17.80
N PRO A 171 -7.42 34.60 -17.24
CA PRO A 171 -8.50 34.29 -16.30
C PRO A 171 -9.68 33.65 -17.04
N LEU A 172 -9.71 32.32 -17.08
CA LEU A 172 -10.95 31.59 -17.31
C LEU A 172 -11.69 31.49 -15.96
N ALA A 173 -13.00 31.70 -16.01
CA ALA A 173 -13.95 31.67 -14.90
C ALA A 173 -13.69 30.55 -13.87
N PRO A 174 -14.04 30.74 -12.59
CA PRO A 174 -13.65 29.83 -11.52
C PRO A 174 -14.29 28.47 -11.73
N ALA A 175 -13.49 27.50 -12.17
CA ALA A 175 -13.75 26.10 -11.87
C ALA A 175 -13.78 25.97 -10.34
N ASP A 176 -14.79 25.27 -9.83
CA ASP A 176 -14.97 25.01 -8.40
C ASP A 176 -13.62 24.63 -7.76
N PRO A 177 -13.07 25.47 -6.86
CA PRO A 177 -11.70 25.32 -6.43
C PRO A 177 -11.57 24.05 -5.61
N ARG A 178 -11.00 23.00 -6.20
CA ARG A 178 -10.63 21.77 -5.49
C ARG A 178 -9.78 22.14 -4.27
N ARG A 179 -10.39 22.10 -3.08
CA ARG A 179 -9.71 22.30 -1.80
C ARG A 179 -9.15 20.96 -1.34
N VAL A 180 -7.85 20.91 -1.09
CA VAL A 180 -7.21 19.73 -0.49
C VAL A 180 -7.15 19.96 1.02
N LEU A 181 -7.81 19.09 1.79
CA LEU A 181 -7.68 19.05 3.24
C LEU A 181 -6.56 18.08 3.61
N GLU A 182 -5.46 18.58 4.17
CA GLU A 182 -4.43 17.72 4.74
C GLU A 182 -4.88 17.17 6.10
N VAL A 183 -5.01 15.85 6.18
CA VAL A 183 -5.43 15.17 7.40
C VAL A 183 -4.23 14.43 8.00
N PRO A 184 -3.86 14.68 9.27
CA PRO A 184 -2.82 13.92 9.96
C PRO A 184 -3.08 12.41 9.90
N GLY A 185 -2.02 11.61 9.69
CA GLY A 185 -2.14 10.16 9.49
C GLY A 185 -2.88 9.42 10.62
N SER A 186 -2.79 9.90 11.87
CA SER A 186 -3.50 9.35 13.03
C SER A 186 -5.02 9.58 13.00
N ARG A 187 -5.49 10.63 12.31
CA ARG A 187 -6.93 10.86 12.06
C ARG A 187 -7.40 10.02 10.88
N PHE A 188 -6.61 9.98 9.81
CA PHE A 188 -6.89 9.15 8.63
C PHE A 188 -7.09 7.67 9.01
N GLN A 189 -6.20 7.10 9.81
CA GLN A 189 -6.30 5.71 10.27
C GLN A 189 -7.58 5.43 11.07
N ARG A 190 -8.00 6.37 11.93
CA ARG A 190 -9.22 6.21 12.74
C ARG A 190 -10.48 6.26 11.87
N TRP A 191 -10.54 7.20 10.93
CA TRP A 191 -11.66 7.33 10.00
C TRP A 191 -11.77 6.13 9.07
N HIS A 192 -10.64 5.64 8.56
CA HIS A 192 -10.60 4.42 7.75
C HIS A 192 -11.11 3.21 8.53
N LYS A 193 -10.66 3.03 9.78
CA LYS A 193 -11.12 1.95 10.66
C LYS A 193 -12.62 2.02 10.92
N ALA A 194 -13.19 3.22 11.06
CA ALA A 194 -14.62 3.41 11.23
C ALA A 194 -15.40 3.03 9.96
N ALA A 195 -14.94 3.43 8.78
CA ALA A 195 -15.54 3.04 7.51
C ALA A 195 -15.50 1.52 7.29
N GLU A 196 -14.37 0.86 7.60
CA GLU A 196 -14.22 -0.60 7.55
C GLU A 196 -15.20 -1.32 8.48
N GLN A 197 -15.37 -0.84 9.72
CA GLN A 197 -16.30 -1.44 10.68
C GLN A 197 -17.76 -1.33 10.23
N LEU A 198 -18.09 -0.27 9.50
CA LEU A 198 -19.42 -0.06 8.94
C LEU A 198 -19.60 -0.71 7.56
N GLY A 199 -18.55 -1.35 7.02
CA GLY A 199 -18.60 -2.04 5.73
C GLY A 199 -18.81 -1.12 4.52
N VAL A 200 -18.59 0.18 4.68
CA VAL A 200 -18.80 1.20 3.63
C VAL A 200 -17.47 1.67 3.06
N ASP A 201 -17.48 2.06 1.78
CA ASP A 201 -16.30 2.66 1.14
C ASP A 201 -15.89 3.93 1.89
N PHE A 202 -14.59 4.10 2.13
CA PHE A 202 -14.06 5.21 2.92
C PHE A 202 -14.43 6.58 2.33
N GLU A 203 -14.36 6.76 1.01
CA GLU A 203 -14.67 8.04 0.37
C GLU A 203 -16.15 8.38 0.51
N GLN A 204 -17.01 7.37 0.33
CA GLN A 204 -18.44 7.51 0.56
C GLN A 204 -18.76 7.80 2.02
N TRP A 205 -18.16 7.05 2.95
CA TRP A 205 -18.35 7.25 4.39
C TRP A 205 -17.93 8.65 4.83
N VAL A 206 -16.77 9.16 4.39
CA VAL A 206 -16.30 10.51 4.72
C VAL A 206 -17.27 11.57 4.19
N THR A 207 -17.67 11.47 2.92
CA THR A 207 -18.55 12.46 2.28
C THR A 207 -19.91 12.50 2.98
N THR A 208 -20.56 11.34 3.15
CA THR A 208 -21.87 11.27 3.83
C THR A 208 -21.80 11.72 5.29
N THR A 209 -20.75 11.37 6.03
CA THR A 209 -20.59 11.80 7.42
C THR A 209 -20.41 13.31 7.52
N LEU A 210 -19.62 13.92 6.63
CA LEU A 210 -19.43 15.36 6.61
C LEU A 210 -20.70 16.10 6.16
N ASP A 211 -21.40 15.59 5.15
CA ASP A 211 -22.67 16.17 4.68
C ASP A 211 -23.74 16.11 5.77
N SER A 212 -23.89 14.98 6.48
CA SER A 212 -24.83 14.86 7.60
C SER A 212 -24.45 15.79 8.76
N ALA A 213 -23.15 15.89 9.11
CA ALA A 213 -22.70 16.80 10.15
C ALA A 213 -22.93 18.28 9.77
N ALA A 214 -22.73 18.63 8.49
CA ALA A 214 -23.00 19.97 7.98
C ALA A 214 -24.50 20.28 7.98
N ALA A 215 -25.34 19.34 7.54
CA ALA A 215 -26.80 19.49 7.55
C ALA A 215 -27.32 19.72 8.96
N SER A 216 -26.92 18.90 9.94
CA SER A 216 -27.31 19.09 11.34
C SER A 216 -26.85 20.45 11.90
N ALA A 217 -25.62 20.87 11.60
CA ALA A 217 -25.11 22.16 12.05
C ALA A 217 -25.83 23.37 11.41
N LEU A 218 -26.34 23.22 10.18
CA LEU A 218 -27.11 24.26 9.49
C LEU A 218 -28.57 24.28 9.97
N GLU A 219 -29.17 23.13 10.24
CA GLU A 219 -30.51 23.02 10.85
C GLU A 219 -30.55 23.67 12.25
N ASP A 220 -29.48 23.50 13.04
CA ASP A 220 -29.32 24.17 14.34
C ASP A 220 -29.19 25.70 14.23
N LEU A 221 -28.77 26.22 13.06
CA LEU A 221 -28.65 27.66 12.78
C LEU A 221 -29.93 28.28 12.20
N ASP A 222 -30.71 27.49 11.46
CA ASP A 222 -32.01 27.89 10.86
C ASP A 222 -33.20 27.69 11.82
N ALA A 223 -32.97 27.14 13.02
CA ALA A 223 -33.96 27.20 14.09
C ALA A 223 -34.30 28.67 14.38
N PRO A 224 -35.57 29.10 14.26
CA PRO A 224 -35.92 30.50 14.45
C PRO A 224 -35.54 30.93 15.86
N ALA A 225 -34.69 31.94 15.96
CA ALA A 225 -34.56 32.73 17.16
C ALA A 225 -35.96 33.23 17.53
N GLU A 226 -36.57 32.64 18.56
CA GLU A 226 -37.68 33.28 19.26
C GLU A 226 -37.17 34.64 19.76
N ALA A 227 -37.50 35.69 19.02
CA ALA A 227 -37.25 37.05 19.43
C ALA A 227 -38.14 37.38 20.65
N PRO A 228 -37.63 38.20 21.59
CA PRO A 228 -38.20 38.32 22.92
C PRO A 228 -39.49 39.15 22.90
N ALA A 229 -40.57 38.60 23.47
CA ALA A 229 -41.77 39.36 23.79
C ALA A 229 -41.46 40.30 24.98
N ALA A 230 -41.57 41.60 24.73
CA ALA A 230 -41.34 42.66 25.69
C ALA A 230 -42.39 42.69 26.82
N ALA A 231 -41.88 42.63 28.05
CA ALA A 231 -42.23 43.40 29.25
C ALA A 231 -43.70 43.75 29.56
N LEU A 232 -44.17 43.33 30.75
CA LEU A 232 -44.79 44.12 31.84
C LEU A 232 -44.92 43.21 33.11
N PRO A 233 -45.04 43.74 34.35
CA PRO A 233 -44.21 44.72 35.06
C PRO A 233 -43.54 44.12 36.33
N ALA A 234 -42.74 44.95 37.00
CA ALA A 234 -41.95 44.62 38.17
C ALA A 234 -42.81 44.39 39.43
N GLU A 235 -42.93 43.15 39.89
CA GLU A 235 -43.16 42.76 41.30
C GLU A 235 -43.10 41.23 41.45
N ALA A 236 -41.91 40.65 41.31
CA ALA A 236 -41.58 39.28 41.78
C ALA A 236 -40.06 39.06 41.74
N ARG A 237 -39.30 39.95 42.39
CA ARG A 237 -37.88 39.74 42.68
C ARG A 237 -37.73 39.54 44.19
N ALA A 238 -37.89 38.29 44.64
CA ALA A 238 -37.26 37.76 45.85
C ALA A 238 -37.69 36.29 46.05
N GLU A 239 -37.06 35.36 45.34
CA GLU A 239 -36.62 34.07 45.88
C GLU A 239 -35.96 33.24 44.75
N ALA A 240 -34.95 32.44 45.13
CA ALA A 240 -34.11 31.60 44.27
C ALA A 240 -32.96 32.30 43.50
N ALA A 241 -32.11 33.01 44.24
CA ALA A 241 -30.69 33.15 43.90
C ALA A 241 -29.85 32.38 44.93
N ALA A 242 -29.63 31.08 44.70
CA ALA A 242 -28.56 30.29 45.31
C ALA A 242 -28.30 29.02 44.47
N GLU A 243 -27.02 28.70 44.27
CA GLU A 243 -26.44 27.57 43.50
C GLU A 243 -26.62 27.66 41.97
N VAL A 244 -25.57 27.81 41.16
CA VAL A 244 -24.39 26.94 41.05
C VAL A 244 -23.17 27.76 40.58
N ARG A 245 -22.00 27.49 41.19
CA ARG A 245 -20.69 28.13 40.87
C ARG A 245 -20.11 27.68 39.51
N PRO A 246 -19.35 28.53 38.82
CA PRO A 246 -18.59 28.12 37.64
C PRO A 246 -17.37 27.26 38.03
N VAL A 247 -17.14 26.17 37.30
CA VAL A 247 -15.96 25.30 37.43
C VAL A 247 -14.79 25.91 36.66
N GLU A 248 -13.78 26.40 37.39
CA GLU A 248 -12.47 26.75 36.83
C GLU A 248 -11.65 25.47 36.56
N LEU A 249 -11.23 25.28 35.31
CA LEU A 249 -10.30 24.23 34.92
C LEU A 249 -8.87 24.65 35.29
N ARG A 250 -8.26 23.94 36.25
CA ARG A 250 -6.83 24.05 36.57
C ARG A 250 -5.97 23.39 35.47
N PRO A 251 -4.78 23.93 35.14
CA PRO A 251 -3.84 23.25 34.26
C PRO A 251 -3.23 22.03 34.96
N ALA A 252 -3.17 20.89 34.26
CA ALA A 252 -2.58 19.66 34.75
C ALA A 252 -1.03 19.73 34.72
N GLU A 253 -0.40 19.55 35.89
CA GLU A 253 1.05 19.34 36.01
C GLU A 253 1.46 18.01 35.34
N VAL A 254 2.44 18.11 34.45
CA VAL A 254 3.13 16.96 33.84
C VAL A 254 4.19 16.47 34.83
N ARG A 255 4.00 15.26 35.39
CA ARG A 255 5.07 14.55 36.10
C ARG A 255 5.94 13.75 35.11
N PRO A 256 7.28 13.79 35.22
CA PRO A 256 8.16 12.99 34.39
C PRO A 256 8.12 11.53 34.83
N VAL A 257 8.01 10.62 33.86
CA VAL A 257 8.07 9.16 34.06
C VAL A 257 9.51 8.71 33.87
N GLU A 258 10.13 8.16 34.93
CA GLU A 258 11.44 7.52 34.84
C GLU A 258 11.35 6.15 34.14
N PRO A 259 12.38 5.75 33.36
CA PRO A 259 12.39 4.48 32.65
C PRO A 259 12.76 3.31 33.58
N ARG A 260 11.96 2.23 33.54
CA ARG A 260 12.30 0.94 34.18
C ARG A 260 13.28 0.14 33.29
N PRO A 261 14.30 -0.53 33.86
CA PRO A 261 15.25 -1.35 33.10
C PRO A 261 14.63 -2.69 32.69
N VAL A 262 14.89 -3.10 31.45
CA VAL A 262 14.57 -4.44 30.93
C VAL A 262 15.74 -5.36 31.23
N ALA A 263 15.49 -6.43 31.98
CA ALA A 263 16.46 -7.49 32.24
C ALA A 263 16.70 -8.31 30.96
N ILE A 264 17.98 -8.43 30.59
CA ILE A 264 18.49 -9.39 29.61
C ILE A 264 18.80 -10.67 30.40
N SER A 265 18.21 -11.80 30.01
CA SER A 265 18.70 -13.12 30.40
C SER A 265 19.44 -13.75 29.23
N ALA A 266 20.60 -14.32 29.54
CA ALA A 266 21.54 -14.99 28.65
C ALA A 266 21.05 -16.35 28.13
#